data_AF-A0A971ID18-F1
#
_entry.id   AF-A0A971ID18-F1
#
_cell.length_a   1.000
_cell.length_b   1.000
_cell.length_c   1.000
_cell.angle_alpha   90.00
_cell.angle_beta   90.00
_cell.angle_gamma   90.00
#
_symmetry.space_group_name_H-M   'P 1'
#
loop_
_entity.id
_entity.type
_entity.pdbx_description
1 polymer ?
#
loop_
_entity_poly.entity_id
_entity_poly.type
_entity_poly.pdbx_seq_one_letter_code
_entity_poly.pdbx_strand_id
1 'polypeptide(L)' 'MNSILLAIIAVFIILILYDMRIFIRNKEPAKVYVLYFFLMGAGLIVSLLLAAGIRPVAPSRLIEAVFKMIGIAK' A
#
# COMPACT_ATOMS: atom_id res chain seq x y z
N MET A 1 -16.59 15.56 -1.51
CA MET A 1 -15.38 14.70 -1.51
C MET A 1 -14.25 15.51 -0.89
N ASN A 2 -13.55 14.98 0.11
CA ASN A 2 -12.53 15.73 0.86
C ASN A 2 -11.37 16.10 -0.09
N SER A 3 -10.93 17.36 -0.13
CA SER A 3 -9.87 17.84 -1.04
C SER A 3 -8.56 17.07 -0.87
N ILE A 4 -8.24 16.69 0.38
CA ILE A 4 -7.08 15.87 0.74
C ILE A 4 -7.17 14.47 0.11
N LEU A 5 -8.37 13.87 0.09
CA LEU A 5 -8.58 12.52 -0.42
C LEU A 5 -8.39 12.48 -1.95
N LEU A 6 -8.86 13.52 -2.64
CA LEU A 6 -8.60 13.74 -4.06
C LEU A 6 -7.12 13.93 -4.36
N ALA A 7 -6.42 14.72 -3.53
CA ALA A 7 -4.98 14.95 -3.70
C ALA A 7 -4.18 13.65 -3.51
N ILE A 8 -4.51 12.83 -2.51
CA ILE A 8 -3.86 11.52 -2.28
C ILE A 8 -4.03 10.62 -3.51
N ILE A 9 -5.25 10.51 -4.04
CA ILE A 9 -5.51 9.68 -5.24
C ILE A 9 -4.71 10.21 -6.43
N ALA A 10 -4.72 11.52 -6.67
CA ALA A 10 -3.99 12.12 -7.78
C ALA A 10 -2.47 11.85 -7.70
N VAL A 11 -1.87 12.00 -6.53
CA VAL A 11 -0.44 11.74 -6.32
C VAL A 11 -0.11 10.27 -6.61
N PHE A 12 -0.89 9.33 -6.09
CA PHE A 12 -0.67 7.90 -6.34
C PHE A 12 -0.81 7.55 -7.82
N ILE A 13 -1.80 8.12 -8.52
CA ILE A 13 -1.97 7.90 -9.97
C ILE A 13 -0.75 8.40 -10.73
N ILE A 14 -0.26 9.60 -10.42
CA ILE A 14 0.93 10.18 -11.09
C ILE A 14 2.16 9.29 -10.87
N LEU A 15 2.39 8.82 -9.64
CA LEU A 15 3.50 7.93 -9.31
C LEU A 15 3.40 6.60 -10.07
N ILE A 16 2.22 5.98 -10.07
CA ILE A 16 1.99 4.72 -10.80
C ILE A 16 2.26 4.90 -12.29
N LEU A 17 1.76 5.97 -12.91
CA LEU A 17 2.00 6.24 -14.33
C LEU A 17 3.49 6.47 -14.63
N TYR A 18 4.20 7.17 -13.75
CA TYR A 18 5.63 7.42 -13.88
C TYR A 18 6.44 6.11 -13.79
N ASP A 19 6.19 5.30 -12.77
CA ASP A 19 6.89 4.04 -12.54
C ASP A 19 6.56 2.99 -13.61
N MET A 20 5.30 2.91 -14.04
CA MET A 20 4.87 2.08 -15.16
C MET A 20 5.70 2.37 -16.41
N ARG A 21 5.91 3.65 -16.73
CA ARG A 21 6.73 4.06 -17.88
C ARG A 21 8.17 3.54 -17.75
N ILE A 22 8.74 3.59 -16.56
CA ILE A 22 10.11 3.10 -16.28
C ILE A 22 10.17 1.59 -16.41
N PHE A 23 9.21 0.85 -15.84
CA PHE A 23 9.20 -0.61 -15.90
C PHE A 23 9.03 -1.13 -17.33
N ILE A 24 8.20 -0.47 -18.13
CA ILE A 24 8.04 -0.80 -19.56
C ILE A 24 9.35 -0.51 -20.30
N ARG A 25 10.01 0.62 -20.01
CA ARG A 25 11.30 0.97 -20.63
C ARG A 25 12.40 -0.03 -20.31
N ASN A 26 12.45 -0.52 -19.07
CA ASN A 26 13.47 -1.43 -18.60
C ASN A 26 13.14 -2.92 -18.85
N LYS A 27 11.95 -3.24 -19.39
CA LYS A 27 11.46 -4.61 -19.60
C LYS A 27 11.53 -5.47 -18.33
N GLU A 28 11.16 -4.88 -17.21
CA GLU A 28 11.17 -5.59 -15.92
C GLU A 28 10.29 -6.85 -15.97
N PRO A 29 10.62 -7.91 -15.22
CA PRO A 29 9.82 -9.13 -15.21
C PRO A 29 8.45 -8.87 -14.56
N ALA A 30 7.41 -9.56 -15.06
CA ALA A 30 6.02 -9.44 -14.58
C ALA A 30 5.87 -9.57 -13.04
N LYS A 31 6.77 -10.34 -12.41
CA LYS A 31 6.81 -10.54 -10.95
C LYS A 31 7.01 -9.23 -10.18
N VAL A 32 7.82 -8.32 -10.73
CA VAL A 32 8.11 -7.00 -10.13
C VAL A 32 6.85 -6.13 -10.18
N TYR A 33 6.10 -6.17 -11.27
CA TYR A 33 4.83 -5.45 -11.38
C TYR A 33 3.83 -5.89 -10.32
N VAL A 34 3.69 -7.20 -10.11
CA VAL A 34 2.77 -7.75 -9.11
C VAL A 34 3.14 -7.24 -7.71
N LEU A 35 4.43 -7.31 -7.35
CA LEU A 35 4.89 -6.84 -6.04
C LEU A 35 4.72 -5.32 -5.90
N TYR A 36 5.03 -4.56 -6.95
CA TYR A 36 4.84 -3.11 -6.98
C TYR A 36 3.37 -2.72 -6.77
N PHE A 37 2.45 -3.30 -7.55
CA PHE A 37 1.02 -3.00 -7.42
C PHE A 37 0.47 -3.41 -6.05
N PHE A 38 0.97 -4.51 -5.47
CA PHE A 38 0.61 -4.92 -4.13
C PHE A 38 1.04 -3.86 -3.10
N LEU A 39 2.30 -3.43 -3.12
CA LEU A 39 2.81 -2.43 -2.19
C LEU A 39 2.16 -1.06 -2.38
N MET A 40 2.03 -0.59 -3.62
CA MET A 40 1.38 0.68 -3.94
C MET A 40 -0.11 0.67 -3.58
N GLY A 41 -0.81 -0.42 -3.88
CA GLY A 41 -2.21 -0.60 -3.53
C GLY A 41 -2.42 -0.59 -2.01
N ALA A 42 -1.60 -1.34 -1.27
CA ALA A 42 -1.65 -1.33 0.19
C ALA A 42 -1.38 0.07 0.77
N GLY A 43 -0.37 0.78 0.24
CA GLY A 43 -0.05 2.16 0.64
C GLY A 43 -1.19 3.15 0.37
N LEU A 44 -1.85 3.03 -0.79
CA LEU A 44 -3.01 3.85 -1.12
C LEU A 44 -4.18 3.57 -0.18
N ILE A 45 -4.50 2.29 0.06
CA ILE A 45 -5.58 1.91 0.99
C ILE A 45 -5.32 2.48 2.38
N VAL A 46 -4.10 2.32 2.92
CA VAL A 46 -3.72 2.87 4.22
C VAL A 46 -3.86 4.39 4.24
N SER A 47 -3.40 5.07 3.18
CA SER A 47 -3.50 6.53 3.07
C SER A 47 -4.96 7.01 3.03
N LEU A 48 -5.83 6.29 2.31
CA LEU A 48 -7.26 6.58 2.24
C LEU A 48 -7.96 6.34 3.59
N LEU A 49 -7.64 5.23 4.27
CA LEU A 49 -8.15 4.93 5.61
C LEU A 49 -7.78 6.04 6.59
N LEU A 50 -6.50 6.45 6.61
CA LEU A 50 -6.02 7.54 7.45
C LEU A 50 -6.72 8.87 7.13
N ALA A 51 -6.89 9.19 5.85
CA ALA A 51 -7.61 10.39 5.41
C ALA A 51 -9.10 10.37 5.76
N ALA A 52 -9.69 9.18 5.89
CA ALA A 52 -11.05 8.96 6.39
C ALA A 52 -11.13 8.98 7.93
N GLY A 53 -10.01 9.21 8.64
CA GLY A 53 -9.93 9.20 10.10
C GLY A 53 -9.88 7.79 10.71
N ILE A 54 -9.85 6.74 9.88
CA ILE A 54 -9.75 5.35 10.30
C ILE A 54 -8.28 5.02 10.46
N ARG A 55 -7.84 4.71 11.68
CA ARG A 55 -6.46 4.28 11.94
C ARG A 55 -6.37 2.77 11.68
N PRO A 56 -5.67 2.32 10.62
CA PRO A 56 -5.49 0.90 10.39
C PRO A 56 -4.70 0.28 11.55
N VAL A 57 -4.95 -1.02 11.79
CA VAL A 57 -4.29 -1.77 12.86
C VAL A 57 -2.78 -1.72 12.65
N ALA A 58 -2.04 -1.39 13.71
CA ALA A 58 -0.59 -1.31 13.66
C ALA A 58 0.00 -2.66 13.21
N PRO A 59 1.01 -2.67 12.32
CA PRO A 59 1.65 -3.91 11.87
C PRO A 59 2.16 -4.77 13.02
N SER A 60 2.65 -4.13 14.10
CA SER A 60 3.08 -4.83 15.31
C SER A 60 1.96 -5.63 15.97
N ARG A 61 0.73 -5.12 16.01
CA ARG A 61 -0.42 -5.85 16.56
C ARG A 61 -0.83 -7.02 15.67
N LEU A 62 -0.73 -6.87 14.36
CA LEU A 62 -0.95 -7.97 13.42
C LEU A 62 0.08 -9.08 13.60
N ILE A 63 1.36 -8.70 13.71
CA ILE A 63 2.46 -9.63 13.96
C ILE A 63 2.25 -10.32 15.31
N GLU A 64 1.96 -9.57 16.38
CA GLU A 64 1.67 -10.12 17.70
C GLU A 64 0.50 -11.11 17.68
N ALA A 65 -0.59 -10.79 16.96
CA ALA A 65 -1.73 -11.69 16.81
C ALA A 65 -1.34 -12.99 16.10
N VAL A 66 -0.46 -12.93 15.08
CA VAL A 66 0.07 -14.12 14.40
C VAL A 66 0.94 -14.94 15.37
N PHE A 67 1.85 -14.31 16.12
CA PHE A 67 2.67 -15.01 17.12
C PHE A 67 1.85 -15.63 18.25
N LYS A 68 0.77 -14.97 18.70
CA LYS A 68 -0.19 -15.53 19.66
C LYS A 68 -0.96 -16.72 19.08
N MET A 69 -1.39 -16.62 17.82
CA MET A 69 -2.11 -17.71 17.14
C MET A 69 -1.24 -18.96 16.98
N ILE A 70 0.07 -18.80 16.76
CA ILE A 70 1.02 -19.92 16.62
C ILE A 70 1.51 -20.41 18.02
N GLY A 71 1.06 -19.78 19.12
CA GLY A 71 1.38 -20.18 20.49
C GLY A 71 2.78 -19.77 20.96
N ILE A 72 3.46 -18.88 20.23
CA ILE A 72 4.83 -18.45 20.52
C ILE A 72 4.85 -17.28 21.52
N ALA A 73 3.81 -16.44 21.54
CA ALA A 73 3.66 -15.32 22.48
C ALA A 73 2.45 -15.53 23.41
N LYS A 74 2.61 -15.21 24.70
CA LYS A 74 1.52 -15.18 25.69
C LYS A 74 0.73 -13.87 25.62
#